data_AF-A0A9D8K395-F1
#
_entry.id   AF-A0A9D8K395-F1
#
_cell.length_a   1.000
_cell.length_b   1.000
_cell.length_c   1.000
_cell.angle_alpha   90.00
_cell.angle_beta   90.00
_cell.angle_gamma   90.00
#
_symmetry.space_group_name_H-M   'P 1'
#
loop_
_entity.id
_entity.type
_entity.pdbx_description
1 polymer ?
#
loop_
_entity_poly.entity_id
_entity_poly.type
_entity_poly.pdbx_seq_one_letter_code
_entity_poly.pdbx_strand_id
1 'polypeptide(L)' 'MIRGKPTVVGRNRVSIRVLISREDYDELRKIADTERTDISALVRRAVARYYFLPNENNIPRQVSE' A
#
# COMPACT_ATOMS: atom_id res chain seq x y z
N MET A 1 -8.42 -21.70 -1.02
CA MET A 1 -8.27 -20.23 -1.22
C MET A 1 -7.84 -20.02 -2.65
N ILE A 2 -8.70 -19.46 -3.51
CA ILE A 2 -8.35 -19.22 -4.92
C ILE A 2 -7.31 -18.09 -4.93
N ARG A 3 -6.06 -18.41 -5.28
CA ARG A 3 -5.03 -17.41 -5.57
C ARG A 3 -5.52 -16.55 -6.74
N GLY A 4 -5.57 -15.24 -6.55
CA GLY A 4 -5.57 -14.29 -7.66
C GLY A 4 -6.86 -13.56 -7.99
N LYS A 5 -7.99 -13.80 -7.29
CA LYS A 5 -9.15 -12.92 -7.43
C LYS A 5 -9.22 -11.93 -6.27
N PRO A 6 -8.96 -10.64 -6.51
CA PRO A 6 -9.09 -9.63 -5.46
C PRO A 6 -10.54 -9.56 -4.99
N THR A 7 -10.77 -9.63 -3.68
CA THR A 7 -12.10 -9.37 -3.13
C THR A 7 -12.38 -7.88 -3.30
N VAL A 8 -13.26 -7.55 -4.25
CA VAL A 8 -13.70 -6.18 -4.48
C VAL A 8 -14.71 -5.80 -3.39
N VAL A 9 -14.44 -4.70 -2.70
CA VAL A 9 -15.29 -4.12 -1.65
C VAL A 9 -15.84 -2.78 -2.17
N GLY A 10 -17.17 -2.66 -2.29
CA GLY A 10 -17.84 -1.42 -2.72
C GLY A 10 -17.58 -1.02 -4.18
N ARG A 11 -17.45 0.30 -4.45
CA ARG A 11 -17.21 0.89 -5.78
C ARG A 11 -15.74 0.73 -6.24
N ASN A 12 -15.32 -0.49 -6.61
CA ASN A 12 -14.01 -0.77 -7.22
C ASN A 12 -12.77 -0.64 -6.29
N ARG A 13 -12.89 -1.02 -5.01
CA ARG A 13 -11.73 -1.09 -4.10
C ARG A 13 -11.40 -2.55 -3.82
N VAL A 14 -10.13 -2.87 -3.60
CA VAL A 14 -9.68 -4.21 -3.25
C VAL A 14 -9.13 -4.22 -1.82
N SER A 15 -9.53 -5.21 -1.03
CA SER A 15 -8.89 -5.46 0.27
C SER A 15 -7.66 -6.35 0.08
N ILE A 16 -6.52 -5.93 0.63
CA ILE A 16 -5.27 -6.69 0.63
C ILE A 16 -4.95 -7.02 2.09
N ARG A 17 -4.72 -8.30 2.38
CA ARG A 17 -4.21 -8.73 3.68
C ARG A 17 -2.69 -8.74 3.62
N VAL A 18 -2.04 -7.93 4.46
CA VAL A 18 -0.58 -7.86 4.58
C VAL A 18 -0.20 -8.22 6.01
N LEU A 19 0.85 -9.03 6.16
CA LEU A 19 1.44 -9.31 7.46
C LEU A 19 2.63 -8.37 7.63
N ILE A 20 2.67 -7.63 8.73
CA ILE A 20 3.78 -6.76 9.14
C ILE A 20 4.15 -7.04 10.59
N SER A 21 5.32 -6.60 11.02
CA SER A 21 5.72 -6.75 12.42
C SER A 21 4.81 -5.92 13.33
N ARG A 22 4.71 -6.30 14.60
CA ARG A 22 3.92 -5.54 15.58
C ARG A 22 4.53 -4.15 15.83
N GLU A 23 5.85 -4.07 15.82
CA GLU A 23 6.60 -2.83 15.98
C GLU A 23 6.25 -1.84 14.87
N ASP A 24 6.33 -2.26 13.61
CA ASP A 24 5.96 -1.42 12.45
C ASP A 24 4.50 -0.94 12.54
N TYR A 25 3.59 -1.82 12.98
CA TYR A 25 2.19 -1.44 13.16
C TYR A 25 2.02 -0.35 14.22
N ASP A 26 2.71 -0.48 15.35
CA ASP A 26 2.62 0.49 16.45
C ASP A 26 3.24 1.84 16.06
N GLU A 27 4.31 1.85 15.26
CA GLU A 27 4.86 3.07 14.66
C GLU A 27 3.89 3.72 13.67
N LEU A 28 3.32 2.94 12.74
CA LEU A 28 2.33 3.44 11.79
C LEU A 28 1.12 4.04 12.50
N ARG A 29 0.71 3.45 13.62
CA ARG A 29 -0.39 3.98 14.44
C ARG A 29 -0.05 5.35 15.03
N LYS A 30 1.14 5.53 15.60
CA LYS A 30 1.59 6.84 16.14
C LYS A 30 1.63 7.91 15.05
N ILE A 31 2.11 7.56 13.86
CA ILE A 31 2.15 8.48 12.71
C ILE A 31 0.72 8.84 12.27
N ALA A 32 -0.17 7.84 12.20
CA ALA A 32 -1.57 8.04 11.82
C ALA A 32 -2.27 9.02 12.77
N ASP A 33 -2.08 8.84 14.09
CA ASP A 33 -2.64 9.72 15.11
C ASP A 33 -2.08 11.16 14.98
N THR A 34 -0.78 11.29 14.75
CA THR A 34 -0.10 12.59 14.58
C THR A 34 -0.60 13.34 13.34
N GLU A 35 -0.74 12.65 12.21
CA GLU A 35 -1.23 13.22 10.95
C GLU A 35 -2.76 13.33 10.87
N ARG A 36 -3.48 12.90 11.92
CA ARG A 36 -4.95 12.81 11.95
C ARG A 36 -5.51 12.05 10.74
N THR A 37 -4.88 10.92 10.40
CA THR A 37 -5.23 10.08 9.25
C THR A 37 -5.36 8.62 9.66
N ASP A 38 -5.72 7.76 8.72
CA ASP A 38 -5.81 6.31 8.95
C ASP A 38 -4.56 5.58 8.43
N ILE A 39 -4.22 4.45 9.06
CA ILE A 39 -3.09 3.60 8.64
C ILE A 39 -3.23 3.18 7.17
N SER A 40 -4.46 2.94 6.68
CA SER A 40 -4.64 2.54 5.29
C SER A 40 -4.33 3.70 4.33
N ALA A 41 -4.57 4.96 4.71
CA ALA A 41 -4.18 6.13 3.94
C ALA A 41 -2.67 6.32 3.90
N LEU A 42 -1.97 6.10 5.03
CA LEU A 42 -0.51 6.07 5.07
C LEU A 42 0.05 5.02 4.12
N VAL A 43 -0.42 3.78 4.21
CA VAL A 43 0.02 2.68 3.35
C VAL A 43 -0.29 2.96 1.88
N ARG A 44 -1.50 3.43 1.55
CA ARG A 44 -1.86 3.81 0.16
C ARG A 44 -0.92 4.88 -0.39
N ARG A 45 -0.58 5.89 0.41
CA ARG A 45 0.33 6.98 0.02
C ARG A 45 1.77 6.48 -0.15
N ALA A 46 2.25 5.61 0.73
CA ALA A 46 3.56 4.99 0.61
C ALA A 46 3.66 4.12 -0.66
N VAL A 47 2.65 3.28 -0.91
CA VAL A 47 2.55 2.47 -2.14
C VAL A 47 2.51 3.35 -3.39
N ALA A 48 1.70 4.41 -3.39
CA ALA A 48 1.64 5.37 -4.49
C ALA A 48 3.02 6.02 -4.76
N ARG A 49 3.71 6.45 -3.70
CA ARG A 49 5.06 7.06 -3.79
C ARG A 49 6.12 6.10 -4.28
N TYR A 50 6.06 4.84 -3.85
CA TYR A 50 7.07 3.87 -4.21
C TYR A 50 6.87 3.34 -5.62
N TYR A 51 5.63 2.99 -6.00
CA TYR A 51 5.35 2.25 -7.24
C TYR A 51 4.79 3.09 -8.40
N PHE A 52 4.09 4.19 -8.12
CA PHE A 52 3.29 4.90 -9.12
C PHE A 52 3.71 6.35 -9.38
N LEU A 53 4.50 6.95 -8.48
CA LEU A 53 5.13 8.24 -8.70
C LEU A 53 6.47 8.02 -9.43
N PRO A 54 6.77 8.79 -10.49
CA PRO A 54 8.06 8.72 -11.16
C PRO A 54 9.13 9.16 -10.16
N ASN A 55 9.89 8.18 -9.68
CA ASN A 55 11.06 8.37 -8.86
C ASN A 55 12.23 7.78 -9.66
N GLU A 56 13.41 8.40 -9.62
CA GLU A 56 14.56 8.00 -10.46
C GLU A 56 14.93 6.50 -10.30
N ASN A 57 14.54 5.89 -9.18
CA ASN A 57 14.79 4.49 -8.85
C ASN A 57 13.68 3.51 -9.27
N ASN A 58 12.56 3.97 -9.83
CA ASN A 58 11.39 3.13 -10.06
C ASN A 58 10.84 3.18 -11.49
N ILE A 59 11.68 3.52 -12.47
CA ILE A 59 11.39 3.28 -13.88
C ILE A 59 11.49 1.76 -14.09
N PRO A 60 10.38 1.04 -14.33
CA PRO A 60 10.49 -0.35 -14.73
C PRO A 60 11.23 -0.34 -16.06
N ARG A 61 12.40 -1.00 -16.15
CA ARG A 61 12.98 -1.34 -17.45
C ARG A 61 11.87 -2.03 -18.22
N GLN A 62 11.38 -1.40 -19.29
CA GLN A 62 10.47 -2.03 -20.23
C GLN A 62 11.18 -3.31 -20.68
N VAL A 63 10.66 -4.46 -20.23
CA VAL A 63 10.97 -5.71 -20.89
C VAL A 63 10.12 -5.65 -22.16
N SER A 64 10.74 -5.16 -23.23
CA SER A 64 10.22 -5.29 -24.58
C SER A 64 10.10 -6.78 -24.88
N GLU A 65 8.90 -7.22 -25.20
CA GLU A 65 8.61 -8.53 -25.79
C GLU A 65 8.94 -8.51 -27.29
#